data_AF-A0A258Q996-F1
#
_entry.id   AF-A0A258Q996-F1
#
_cell.length_a   1.000
_cell.length_b   1.000
_cell.length_c   1.000
_cell.angle_alpha   90.00
_cell.angle_beta   90.00
_cell.angle_gamma   90.00
#
_symmetry.space_group_name_H-M   'P 1'
#
loop_
_entity.id
_entity.type
_entity.pdbx_description
1 polymer ?
#
loop_
_entity_poly.entity_id
_entity_poly.type
_entity_poly.pdbx_seq_one_letter_code
_entity_poly.pdbx_strand_id
1 'polypeptide(L)'
;ETADWTLLVQGMEAWHPAAAKVLSWFRFIPDARLDDLMISIAGPGGGVGPHFDSYDVFLIQMSGRRRWKISEQTDLSLSPDLPLKILQNFQQEQEWDLEPGDMLYLPPQIAHDGIALDAGCQTWSVGFRAQSYKELIQEGLWRLAESLENVPDLEKRFADPKQKATTSPEQLPNELSKQIAVLLRNLKLDQVETFMPGVAAYLSEPKPQAIFTPPVDTLDIGQFKALLSKQALVPHPQTRLLALGKTIFCNGDDVTLGQTPFTQKAWQSLAAKRLLKGSGFSASNPEDSLFEAYLAGWLIFAPNTERWL
;
A
#
# COMPACT_ATOMS: atom_id res chain seq x y z
N GLU A 1 13.35 10.68 33.00
CA GLU A 1 12.72 9.36 33.13
C GLU A 1 11.30 9.54 33.65
N THR A 2 10.41 10.07 32.81
CA THR A 2 8.98 10.17 33.15
C THR A 2 8.32 8.82 32.91
N ALA A 3 7.45 8.39 33.81
CA ALA A 3 6.67 7.15 33.70
C ALA A 3 5.36 7.37 32.92
N ASP A 4 4.72 6.28 32.51
CA ASP A 4 3.33 6.23 32.05
C ASP A 4 3.02 7.06 30.78
N TRP A 5 3.95 7.08 29.84
CA TRP A 5 3.75 7.69 28.52
C TRP A 5 4.33 6.82 27.39
N THR A 6 3.77 6.98 26.21
CA THR A 6 4.28 6.40 24.97
C THR A 6 4.12 7.39 23.82
N LEU A 7 5.10 7.44 22.91
CA LEU A 7 5.07 8.16 21.64
C LEU A 7 5.04 7.14 20.52
N LEU A 8 4.10 7.29 19.58
CA LEU A 8 4.00 6.45 18.39
C LEU A 8 4.30 7.30 17.15
N VAL A 9 5.20 6.82 16.30
CA VAL A 9 5.58 7.47 15.04
C VAL A 9 5.29 6.51 13.89
N GLN A 10 4.34 6.86 13.05
CA GLN A 10 3.87 6.06 11.91
C GLN A 10 4.76 6.28 10.67
N GLY A 11 4.82 5.28 9.78
CA GLY A 11 5.47 5.44 8.47
C GLY A 11 6.98 5.74 8.53
N MET A 12 7.72 5.23 9.53
CA MET A 12 9.12 5.61 9.72
C MET A 12 10.03 5.14 8.58
N GLU A 13 9.64 4.11 7.83
CA GLU A 13 10.32 3.67 6.62
C GLU A 13 10.46 4.77 5.59
N ALA A 14 9.51 5.72 5.56
CA ALA A 14 9.54 6.85 4.64
C ALA A 14 10.63 7.87 4.98
N TRP A 15 11.05 7.91 6.25
CA TRP A 15 11.89 8.97 6.81
C TRP A 15 13.30 8.50 7.18
N HIS A 16 13.50 7.19 7.44
CA HIS A 16 14.78 6.67 7.90
C HIS A 16 15.20 5.37 7.21
N PRO A 17 16.42 5.27 6.64
CA PRO A 17 16.89 4.09 5.92
C PRO A 17 16.89 2.80 6.75
N ALA A 18 17.15 2.89 8.06
CA ALA A 18 17.12 1.71 8.94
C ALA A 18 15.70 1.13 9.07
N ALA A 19 14.68 1.98 9.18
CA ALA A 19 13.28 1.55 9.21
C ALA A 19 12.86 0.90 7.87
N ALA A 20 13.25 1.52 6.74
CA ALA A 20 13.03 0.93 5.42
C ALA A 20 13.72 -0.43 5.26
N LYS A 21 14.93 -0.58 5.80
CA LYS A 21 15.67 -1.85 5.79
C LYS A 21 14.95 -2.91 6.63
N VAL A 22 14.49 -2.59 7.84
CA VAL A 22 13.74 -3.55 8.68
C VAL A 22 12.44 -3.96 8.00
N LEU A 23 11.66 -3.01 7.47
CA LEU A 23 10.43 -3.32 6.74
C LEU A 23 10.69 -4.25 5.54
N SER A 24 11.83 -4.08 4.85
CA SER A 24 12.20 -4.93 3.71
C SER A 24 12.41 -6.42 4.06
N TRP A 25 12.70 -6.75 5.32
CA TRP A 25 12.85 -8.14 5.77
C TRP A 25 11.54 -8.92 5.67
N PHE A 26 10.40 -8.23 5.69
CA PHE A 26 9.07 -8.82 5.67
C PHE A 26 8.49 -9.02 4.25
N ARG A 27 9.29 -8.74 3.21
CA ARG A 27 8.92 -9.03 1.80
C ARG A 27 8.93 -10.53 1.43
N PHE A 28 8.77 -11.41 2.43
CA PHE A 28 8.27 -12.76 2.25
C PHE A 28 6.73 -12.81 2.25
N ILE A 29 6.07 -11.74 2.72
CA ILE A 29 4.64 -11.48 2.58
C ILE A 29 4.45 -10.53 1.38
N PRO A 30 3.38 -10.70 0.56
CA PRO A 30 3.15 -9.84 -0.60
C PRO A 30 3.10 -8.35 -0.25
N ASP A 31 3.73 -7.50 -1.07
CA ASP A 31 3.78 -6.04 -0.87
C ASP A 31 2.36 -5.40 -0.79
N ALA A 32 1.36 -6.01 -1.43
CA ALA A 32 -0.04 -5.60 -1.34
C ALA A 32 -0.59 -5.62 0.11
N ARG A 33 -0.06 -6.52 0.94
CA ARG A 33 -0.44 -6.69 2.35
C ARG A 33 0.46 -5.92 3.29
N LEU A 34 1.62 -5.43 2.87
CA LEU A 34 2.52 -4.69 3.75
C LEU A 34 2.08 -3.22 3.84
N ASP A 35 1.95 -2.67 5.06
CA ASP A 35 1.59 -1.26 5.24
C ASP A 35 2.82 -0.38 5.46
N ASP A 36 3.33 -0.35 6.69
CA ASP A 36 4.40 0.54 7.13
C ASP A 36 5.13 -0.02 8.38
N LEU A 37 6.14 0.72 8.82
CA LEU A 37 6.83 0.47 10.08
C LEU A 37 6.54 1.61 11.07
N MET A 38 5.79 1.29 12.11
CA MET A 38 5.54 2.19 13.23
C MET A 38 6.56 1.96 14.34
N ILE A 39 7.07 3.02 14.95
CA ILE A 39 7.96 2.94 16.11
C ILE A 39 7.23 3.51 17.32
N SER A 40 7.19 2.74 18.41
CA SER A 40 6.83 3.24 19.73
C SER A 40 8.06 3.50 20.58
N ILE A 41 8.06 4.60 21.33
CA ILE A 41 9.06 4.93 22.35
C ILE A 41 8.31 5.19 23.65
N ALA A 42 8.66 4.49 24.72
CA ALA A 42 7.94 4.57 25.99
C ALA A 42 8.86 4.74 27.20
N GLY A 43 8.35 5.45 28.22
CA GLY A 43 8.88 5.40 29.57
C GLY A 43 8.40 4.16 30.33
N PRO A 44 8.93 3.86 31.52
CA PRO A 44 8.45 2.76 32.35
C PRO A 44 6.95 2.89 32.63
N GLY A 45 6.20 1.78 32.55
CA GLY A 45 4.74 1.77 32.65
C GLY A 45 4.02 2.22 31.36
N GLY A 46 4.74 2.77 30.39
CA GLY A 46 4.17 3.29 29.15
C GLY A 46 3.64 2.21 28.20
N GLY A 47 2.41 2.40 27.76
CA GLY A 47 1.71 1.56 26.79
C GLY A 47 0.51 2.29 26.21
N VAL A 48 -0.17 1.66 25.25
CA VAL A 48 -1.42 2.20 24.68
C VAL A 48 -2.67 1.66 25.39
N GLY A 49 -2.52 0.66 26.26
CA GLY A 49 -3.60 -0.07 26.90
C GLY A 49 -4.04 -1.31 26.10
N PRO A 50 -4.92 -2.15 26.68
CA PRO A 50 -5.38 -3.37 26.05
C PRO A 50 -6.26 -3.07 24.84
N HIS A 51 -5.90 -3.62 23.68
CA HIS A 51 -6.60 -3.41 22.42
C HIS A 51 -6.45 -4.64 21.51
N PHE A 52 -7.01 -4.56 20.31
CA PHE A 52 -6.81 -5.52 19.24
C PHE A 52 -6.70 -4.79 17.91
N ASP A 53 -6.01 -5.40 16.95
CA ASP A 53 -5.88 -4.88 15.60
C ASP A 53 -6.72 -5.68 14.61
N SER A 54 -7.11 -5.05 13.50
CA SER A 54 -7.82 -5.74 12.40
C SER A 54 -6.88 -6.33 11.35
N TYR A 55 -5.57 -6.32 11.63
CA TYR A 55 -4.51 -6.72 10.73
C TYR A 55 -3.46 -7.54 11.48
N ASP A 56 -2.63 -8.25 10.72
CA ASP A 56 -1.44 -8.92 11.23
C ASP A 56 -0.40 -7.87 11.69
N VAL A 57 0.42 -8.20 12.69
CA VAL A 57 1.55 -7.34 13.10
C VAL A 57 2.71 -8.18 13.63
N PHE A 58 3.94 -7.77 13.28
CA PHE A 58 5.15 -8.22 13.97
C PHE A 58 5.67 -7.10 14.86
N LEU A 59 5.81 -7.39 16.16
CA LEU A 59 6.29 -6.49 17.19
C LEU A 59 7.74 -6.86 17.51
N ILE A 60 8.68 -6.06 17.03
CA ILE A 60 10.12 -6.30 17.23
C ILE A 60 10.60 -5.43 18.38
N GLN A 61 11.18 -6.06 19.40
CA GLN A 61 11.74 -5.34 20.53
C GLN A 61 13.15 -4.85 20.16
N MET A 62 13.34 -3.54 20.07
CA MET A 62 14.59 -2.94 19.58
C MET A 62 15.46 -2.37 20.70
N SER A 63 14.86 -1.89 21.78
CA SER A 63 15.58 -1.31 22.93
C SER A 63 14.75 -1.47 24.20
N GLY A 64 15.41 -1.70 25.33
CA GLY A 64 14.75 -1.98 26.62
C GLY A 64 13.84 -3.23 26.56
N ARG A 65 13.09 -3.47 27.64
CA ARG A 65 12.14 -4.60 27.72
C ARG A 65 10.70 -4.13 27.73
N ARG A 66 9.82 -4.95 27.15
CA ARG A 66 8.37 -4.75 27.16
C ARG A 66 7.67 -6.03 27.57
N ARG A 67 6.75 -5.90 28.52
CA ARG A 67 5.83 -6.97 28.91
C ARG A 67 4.63 -6.98 27.99
N TRP A 68 4.43 -8.09 27.29
CA TRP A 68 3.28 -8.33 26.45
C TRP A 68 2.33 -9.31 27.13
N LYS A 69 1.08 -8.89 27.28
CA LYS A 69 -0.03 -9.73 27.76
C LYS A 69 -0.96 -9.99 26.60
N ILE A 70 -1.29 -11.25 26.33
CA ILE A 70 -2.01 -11.67 25.12
C ILE A 70 -3.23 -12.52 25.50
N SER A 71 -4.29 -12.44 24.69
CA SER A 71 -5.53 -13.19 24.85
C SER A 71 -6.21 -13.48 23.51
N GLU A 72 -6.70 -14.71 23.33
CA GLU A 72 -7.55 -15.14 22.21
C GLU A 72 -9.05 -14.95 22.52
N GLN A 73 -9.39 -14.10 23.49
CA GLN A 73 -10.77 -13.81 23.87
C GLN A 73 -11.63 -13.37 22.68
N THR A 74 -12.91 -13.76 22.71
CA THR A 74 -13.88 -13.41 21.68
C THR A 74 -14.69 -12.15 22.01
N ASP A 75 -14.76 -11.76 23.29
CA ASP A 75 -15.35 -10.48 23.69
C ASP A 75 -14.37 -9.34 23.36
N LEU A 76 -14.69 -8.59 22.31
CA LEU A 76 -13.91 -7.44 21.84
C LEU A 76 -14.63 -6.11 22.11
N SER A 77 -15.52 -6.08 23.10
CA SER A 77 -16.26 -4.87 23.48
C SER A 77 -15.31 -3.73 23.85
N LEU A 78 -15.51 -2.58 23.22
CA LEU A 78 -14.68 -1.39 23.42
C LEU A 78 -15.30 -0.44 24.45
N SER A 79 -14.43 0.22 25.22
CA SER A 79 -14.82 1.34 26.08
C SER A 79 -15.29 2.53 25.23
N PRO A 80 -16.56 2.97 25.34
CA PRO A 80 -17.15 3.93 24.41
C PRO A 80 -16.63 5.36 24.59
N ASP A 81 -16.14 5.71 25.77
CA ASP A 81 -15.80 7.09 26.15
C ASP A 81 -14.29 7.39 26.02
N LEU A 82 -13.52 6.48 25.40
CA LEU A 82 -12.08 6.68 25.20
C LEU A 82 -11.78 7.08 23.76
N PRO A 83 -10.82 7.99 23.53
CA PRO A 83 -10.41 8.39 22.18
C PRO A 83 -9.64 7.27 21.45
N LEU A 84 -9.19 6.24 22.18
CA LEU A 84 -8.52 5.06 21.67
C LEU A 84 -9.43 3.83 21.80
N LYS A 85 -9.27 2.87 20.89
CA LYS A 85 -10.01 1.60 20.90
C LYS A 85 -9.47 0.66 22.00
N ILE A 86 -9.86 0.92 23.24
CA ILE A 86 -9.46 0.12 24.40
C ILE A 86 -10.53 -0.90 24.73
N LEU A 87 -10.12 -2.15 24.97
CA LEU A 87 -11.01 -3.21 25.41
C LEU A 87 -11.58 -2.90 26.80
N GLN A 88 -12.89 -3.09 26.95
CA GLN A 88 -13.57 -2.90 28.23
C GLN A 88 -13.16 -3.98 29.24
N ASN A 89 -13.04 -5.23 28.80
CA ASN A 89 -12.72 -6.38 29.63
C ASN A 89 -11.56 -7.16 29.00
N PHE A 90 -10.32 -6.88 29.39
CA PHE A 90 -9.17 -7.66 28.95
C PHE A 90 -8.92 -8.85 29.90
N GLN A 91 -8.91 -10.06 29.34
CA GLN A 91 -8.66 -11.31 30.04
C GLN A 91 -7.32 -11.88 29.59
N GLN A 92 -6.25 -11.50 30.28
CA GLN A 92 -4.91 -12.01 30.02
C GLN A 92 -4.88 -13.55 30.10
N GLU A 93 -4.40 -14.19 29.03
CA GLU A 93 -4.19 -15.64 28.96
C GLU A 93 -2.70 -16.00 28.97
N GLN A 94 -1.88 -15.17 28.30
CA GLN A 94 -0.44 -15.39 28.15
C GLN A 94 0.33 -14.11 28.49
N GLU A 95 1.57 -14.26 28.95
CA GLU A 95 2.47 -13.15 29.32
C GLU A 95 3.91 -13.46 28.94
N TRP A 96 4.59 -12.51 28.30
CA TRP A 96 6.01 -12.57 27.98
C TRP A 96 6.69 -11.23 28.20
N ASP A 97 7.91 -11.26 28.71
CA ASP A 97 8.81 -10.10 28.71
C ASP A 97 9.77 -10.25 27.53
N LEU A 98 9.66 -9.36 26.54
CA LEU A 98 10.53 -9.35 25.38
C LEU A 98 11.77 -8.51 25.65
N GLU A 99 12.93 -9.00 25.22
CA GLU A 99 14.24 -8.33 25.25
C GLU A 99 14.66 -7.88 23.84
N PRO A 100 15.65 -6.96 23.70
CA PRO A 100 16.11 -6.52 22.39
C PRO A 100 16.54 -7.68 21.49
N GLY A 101 15.92 -7.78 20.31
CA GLY A 101 16.11 -8.87 19.34
C GLY A 101 14.94 -9.86 19.29
N ASP A 102 14.09 -9.91 20.33
CA ASP A 102 12.89 -10.73 20.32
C ASP A 102 11.81 -10.14 19.40
N MET A 103 10.96 -11.02 18.89
CA MET A 103 9.85 -10.65 18.01
C MET A 103 8.60 -11.45 18.36
N LEU A 104 7.48 -10.75 18.50
CA LEU A 104 6.15 -11.32 18.70
C LEU A 104 5.31 -11.11 17.43
N TYR A 105 4.67 -12.17 16.94
CA TYR A 105 3.70 -12.10 15.86
C TYR A 105 2.29 -12.21 16.43
N LEU A 106 1.39 -11.31 16.03
CA LEU A 106 -0.02 -11.35 16.38
C LEU A 106 -0.87 -11.37 15.10
N PRO A 107 -1.72 -12.38 14.88
CA PRO A 107 -2.71 -12.35 13.83
C PRO A 107 -3.85 -11.37 14.17
N PRO A 108 -4.72 -11.04 13.20
CA PRO A 108 -5.83 -10.13 13.41
C PRO A 108 -6.71 -10.56 14.59
N GLN A 109 -7.23 -9.57 15.30
CA GLN A 109 -8.20 -9.69 16.40
C GLN A 109 -7.68 -10.39 17.67
N ILE A 110 -6.38 -10.65 17.77
CA ILE A 110 -5.77 -11.08 19.03
C ILE A 110 -5.64 -9.87 19.96
N ALA A 111 -6.25 -9.98 21.15
CA ALA A 111 -6.22 -8.95 22.16
C ALA A 111 -4.83 -8.91 22.82
N HIS A 112 -4.29 -7.72 22.99
CA HIS A 112 -2.94 -7.53 23.51
C HIS A 112 -2.75 -6.22 24.28
N ASP A 113 -1.87 -6.26 25.27
CA ASP A 113 -1.45 -5.11 26.07
C ASP A 113 0.08 -5.14 26.28
N GLY A 114 0.75 -4.08 25.85
CA GLY A 114 2.21 -3.98 25.87
C GLY A 114 2.68 -2.87 26.80
N ILE A 115 3.31 -3.24 27.91
CA ILE A 115 3.74 -2.31 28.97
C ILE A 115 5.27 -2.26 29.01
N ALA A 116 5.84 -1.07 28.83
CA ALA A 116 7.28 -0.88 28.90
C ALA A 116 7.81 -1.08 30.33
N LEU A 117 8.86 -1.87 30.49
CA LEU A 117 9.50 -2.14 31.78
C LEU A 117 10.68 -1.21 32.05
N ASP A 118 11.40 -0.83 30.99
CA ASP A 118 12.59 0.03 31.07
C ASP A 118 12.36 1.39 30.39
N ALA A 119 13.14 2.40 30.78
CA ALA A 119 13.08 3.72 30.16
C ALA A 119 13.68 3.72 28.74
N GLY A 120 13.02 4.41 27.81
CA GLY A 120 13.47 4.43 26.41
C GLY A 120 13.22 3.09 25.70
N CYS A 121 12.25 2.32 26.18
CA CYS A 121 11.80 1.09 25.55
C CYS A 121 11.29 1.39 24.14
N GLN A 122 11.77 0.65 23.14
CA GLN A 122 11.38 0.80 21.74
C GLN A 122 10.85 -0.51 21.18
N THR A 123 9.65 -0.45 20.60
CA THR A 123 9.07 -1.55 19.83
C THR A 123 8.80 -1.05 18.41
N TRP A 124 9.33 -1.77 17.43
CA TRP A 124 9.12 -1.50 16.01
C TRP A 124 8.07 -2.47 15.50
N SER A 125 6.92 -1.91 15.12
CA SER A 125 5.74 -2.65 14.67
C SER A 125 5.69 -2.66 13.16
N VAL A 126 5.85 -3.83 12.55
CA VAL A 126 5.63 -4.03 11.12
C VAL A 126 4.16 -4.38 10.91
N GLY A 127 3.40 -3.38 10.45
CA GLY A 127 1.96 -3.47 10.23
C GLY A 127 1.61 -3.98 8.84
N PHE A 128 0.46 -4.66 8.77
CA PHE A 128 -0.10 -5.14 7.51
C PHE A 128 -1.43 -4.45 7.21
N ARG A 129 -1.80 -4.45 5.93
CA ARG A 129 -3.08 -3.99 5.44
C ARG A 129 -4.07 -5.15 5.41
N ALA A 130 -5.31 -4.83 5.77
CA ALA A 130 -6.45 -5.71 5.65
C ALA A 130 -7.65 -4.89 5.14
N GLN A 131 -7.64 -4.56 3.85
CA GLN A 131 -8.77 -3.88 3.22
C GLN A 131 -10.01 -4.76 3.27
N SER A 132 -11.16 -4.14 3.52
CA SER A 132 -12.42 -4.86 3.48
C SER A 132 -12.77 -5.24 2.04
N TYR A 133 -13.53 -6.32 1.84
CA TYR A 133 -14.05 -6.64 0.50
C TYR A 133 -14.92 -5.51 -0.06
N LYS A 134 -15.65 -4.81 0.81
CA LYS A 134 -16.44 -3.64 0.43
C LYS A 134 -15.55 -2.58 -0.23
N GLU A 135 -14.45 -2.23 0.42
CA GLU A 135 -13.48 -1.25 -0.07
C GLU A 135 -12.83 -1.71 -1.38
N LEU A 136 -12.32 -2.95 -1.44
CA LEU A 136 -11.72 -3.49 -2.67
C LEU A 136 -12.69 -3.46 -3.85
N ILE A 137 -13.97 -3.82 -3.62
CA ILE A 137 -15.02 -3.78 -4.63
C ILE A 137 -15.31 -2.33 -5.07
N GLN A 138 -15.47 -1.41 -4.12
CA GLN A 138 -15.81 -0.01 -4.42
C GLN A 138 -14.70 0.67 -5.22
N GLU A 139 -13.46 0.59 -4.75
CA GLU A 139 -12.32 1.24 -5.41
C GLU A 139 -12.00 0.59 -6.76
N GLY A 140 -12.08 -0.74 -6.86
CA GLY A 140 -11.92 -1.43 -8.13
C GLY A 140 -12.98 -1.04 -9.15
N LEU A 141 -14.25 -0.84 -8.73
CA LEU A 141 -15.34 -0.42 -9.62
C LEU A 141 -15.16 1.02 -10.07
N TRP A 142 -14.68 1.89 -9.18
CA TRP A 142 -14.35 3.28 -9.51
C TRP A 142 -13.26 3.35 -10.59
N ARG A 143 -12.13 2.67 -10.36
CA ARG A 143 -11.02 2.61 -11.32
C ARG A 143 -11.42 1.95 -12.64
N LEU A 144 -12.28 0.93 -12.59
CA LEU A 144 -12.85 0.34 -13.80
C LEU A 144 -13.68 1.35 -14.59
N ALA A 145 -14.52 2.16 -13.92
CA ALA A 145 -15.30 3.19 -14.58
C ALA A 145 -14.40 4.23 -15.28
N GLU A 146 -13.33 4.69 -14.62
CA GLU A 146 -12.34 5.61 -15.22
C GLU A 146 -11.70 4.99 -16.48
N SER A 147 -11.37 3.70 -16.46
CA SER A 147 -10.76 3.02 -17.62
C SER A 147 -11.66 2.96 -18.86
N LEU A 148 -12.98 3.13 -18.68
CA LEU A 148 -13.97 3.05 -19.74
C LEU A 148 -14.23 4.39 -20.43
N GLU A 149 -13.74 5.52 -19.88
CA GLU A 149 -14.03 6.87 -20.41
C GLU A 149 -13.66 7.05 -21.89
N ASN A 150 -12.60 6.39 -22.35
CA ASN A 150 -12.10 6.55 -23.72
C ASN A 150 -12.57 5.44 -24.68
N VAL A 151 -13.58 4.65 -24.30
CA VAL A 151 -14.10 3.55 -25.14
C VAL A 151 -15.15 4.10 -26.12
N PRO A 152 -14.88 4.17 -27.44
CA PRO A 152 -15.78 4.83 -28.40
C PRO A 152 -17.16 4.16 -28.52
N ASP A 153 -17.26 2.87 -28.21
CA ASP A 153 -18.55 2.16 -28.21
C ASP A 153 -19.50 2.64 -27.11
N LEU A 154 -18.98 3.22 -26.02
CA LEU A 154 -19.78 3.76 -24.92
C LEU A 154 -20.32 5.17 -25.20
N GLU A 155 -19.77 5.88 -26.19
CA GLU A 155 -20.31 7.16 -26.69
C GLU A 155 -21.60 6.98 -27.51
N LYS A 156 -21.91 5.74 -27.92
CA LYS A 156 -23.13 5.43 -28.67
C LYS A 156 -24.35 5.59 -27.77
N ARG A 157 -25.36 6.30 -28.27
CA ARG A 157 -26.63 6.46 -27.58
C ARG A 157 -27.48 5.20 -27.70
N PHE A 158 -28.17 4.85 -26.61
CA PHE A 158 -29.24 3.86 -26.64
C PHE A 158 -30.28 4.23 -27.72
N ALA A 159 -30.73 3.22 -28.46
CA ALA A 159 -31.77 3.37 -29.47
C ALA A 159 -32.67 2.13 -29.53
N ASP A 160 -33.97 2.35 -29.59
CA ASP A 160 -35.03 1.33 -29.63
C ASP A 160 -36.08 1.65 -30.72
N PRO A 161 -35.69 1.78 -32.01
CA PRO A 161 -36.61 2.18 -33.08
C PRO A 161 -37.78 1.20 -33.33
N LYS A 162 -37.75 0.02 -32.69
CA LYS A 162 -38.80 -1.01 -32.76
C LYS A 162 -39.68 -1.06 -31.50
N GLN A 163 -39.51 -0.13 -30.56
CA GLN A 163 -40.31 -0.05 -29.34
C GLN A 163 -41.79 0.17 -29.69
N LYS A 164 -42.64 -0.73 -29.21
CA LYS A 164 -44.10 -0.61 -29.39
C LYS A 164 -44.70 0.29 -28.30
N ALA A 165 -45.88 0.84 -28.59
CA ALA A 165 -46.69 1.51 -27.56
C ALA A 165 -46.96 0.55 -26.39
N THR A 166 -46.87 1.07 -25.16
CA THR A 166 -47.03 0.31 -23.92
C THR A 166 -48.21 0.83 -23.11
N THR A 167 -48.86 -0.06 -22.37
CA THR A 167 -49.85 0.30 -21.34
C THR A 167 -49.23 0.41 -19.95
N SER A 168 -47.92 0.16 -19.82
CA SER A 168 -47.14 0.22 -18.58
C SER A 168 -45.92 1.13 -18.76
N PRO A 169 -46.11 2.45 -18.89
CA PRO A 169 -45.03 3.41 -19.15
C PRO A 169 -44.01 3.55 -18.01
N GLU A 170 -44.35 3.11 -16.80
CA GLU A 170 -43.48 3.11 -15.62
C GLU A 170 -42.41 2.00 -15.64
N GLN A 171 -42.50 1.06 -16.58
CA GLN A 171 -41.57 -0.07 -16.70
C GLN A 171 -40.40 0.25 -17.64
N LEU A 172 -39.19 -0.17 -17.26
CA LEU A 172 -38.02 -0.06 -18.14
C LEU A 172 -38.20 -0.91 -19.41
N PRO A 173 -37.85 -0.40 -20.61
CA PRO A 173 -37.88 -1.20 -21.83
C PRO A 173 -36.96 -2.42 -21.72
N ASN A 174 -37.50 -3.62 -21.99
CA ASN A 174 -36.72 -4.86 -22.01
C ASN A 174 -35.54 -4.81 -23.01
N GLU A 175 -35.61 -3.95 -24.02
CA GLU A 175 -34.54 -3.78 -24.99
C GLU A 175 -33.31 -3.08 -24.37
N LEU A 176 -33.51 -2.14 -23.44
CA LEU A 176 -32.42 -1.46 -22.75
C LEU A 176 -31.57 -2.45 -21.95
N SER A 177 -32.21 -3.31 -21.15
CA SER A 177 -31.50 -4.32 -20.35
C SER A 177 -30.76 -5.34 -21.23
N LYS A 178 -31.32 -5.72 -22.38
CA LYS A 178 -30.65 -6.60 -23.36
C LYS A 178 -29.41 -5.94 -23.97
N GLN A 179 -29.51 -4.69 -24.42
CA GLN A 179 -28.38 -3.97 -25.00
C GLN A 179 -27.27 -3.77 -23.97
N ILE A 180 -27.61 -3.38 -22.74
CA ILE A 180 -26.64 -3.28 -21.63
C ILE A 180 -25.98 -4.65 -21.36
N ALA A 181 -26.74 -5.74 -21.28
CA ALA A 181 -26.17 -7.07 -21.05
C ALA A 181 -25.22 -7.53 -22.18
N VAL A 182 -25.42 -7.08 -23.41
CA VAL A 182 -24.47 -7.30 -24.51
C VAL A 182 -23.23 -6.43 -24.33
N LEU A 183 -23.39 -5.15 -24.01
CA LEU A 183 -22.26 -4.24 -23.75
C LEU A 183 -21.37 -4.74 -22.61
N LEU A 184 -21.96 -5.12 -21.46
CA LEU A 184 -21.22 -5.66 -20.31
C LEU A 184 -20.36 -6.88 -20.69
N ARG A 185 -20.93 -7.81 -21.48
CA ARG A 185 -20.21 -9.01 -21.95
C ARG A 185 -19.13 -8.68 -22.97
N ASN A 186 -19.39 -7.77 -23.91
CA ASN A 186 -18.40 -7.35 -24.90
C ASN A 186 -17.19 -6.67 -24.25
N LEU A 187 -17.45 -5.87 -23.21
CA LEU A 187 -16.43 -5.24 -22.38
C LEU A 187 -15.84 -6.19 -21.33
N LYS A 188 -16.36 -7.42 -21.21
CA LYS A 188 -15.93 -8.44 -20.24
C LYS A 188 -15.97 -7.93 -18.79
N LEU A 189 -16.97 -7.11 -18.44
CA LEU A 189 -17.12 -6.56 -17.08
C LEU A 189 -17.61 -7.60 -16.07
N ASP A 190 -18.00 -8.78 -16.53
CA ASP A 190 -18.30 -9.96 -15.72
C ASP A 190 -17.05 -10.80 -15.39
N GLN A 191 -15.88 -10.43 -15.90
CA GLN A 191 -14.61 -11.13 -15.70
C GLN A 191 -13.75 -10.43 -14.67
N VAL A 192 -13.18 -11.20 -13.74
CA VAL A 192 -12.32 -10.67 -12.67
C VAL A 192 -11.07 -10.01 -13.25
N GLU A 193 -10.57 -10.48 -14.39
CA GLU A 193 -9.40 -9.95 -15.09
C GLU A 193 -9.57 -8.49 -15.55
N THR A 194 -10.80 -8.06 -15.85
CA THR A 194 -11.09 -6.66 -16.23
C THR A 194 -11.16 -5.76 -14.99
N PHE A 195 -11.51 -6.33 -13.85
CA PHE A 195 -11.67 -5.63 -12.57
C PHE A 195 -10.34 -5.50 -11.80
N MET A 196 -9.49 -6.53 -11.81
CA MET A 196 -8.25 -6.60 -11.04
C MET A 196 -7.24 -5.49 -11.32
N PRO A 197 -7.09 -4.93 -12.54
CA PRO A 197 -6.26 -3.76 -12.77
C PRO A 197 -6.64 -2.57 -11.88
N GLY A 198 -7.95 -2.32 -11.69
CA GLY A 198 -8.43 -1.26 -10.81
C GLY A 198 -8.09 -1.50 -9.34
N VAL A 199 -8.20 -2.75 -8.88
CA VAL A 199 -7.78 -3.14 -7.53
C VAL A 199 -6.26 -3.01 -7.35
N ALA A 200 -5.48 -3.40 -8.35
CA ALA A 200 -4.02 -3.32 -8.30
C ALA A 200 -3.54 -1.86 -8.30
N ALA A 201 -4.18 -1.01 -9.11
CA ALA A 201 -3.99 0.45 -9.08
C ALA A 201 -4.24 0.98 -7.65
N TYR A 202 -5.42 0.74 -7.09
CA TYR A 202 -5.80 1.16 -5.74
C TYR A 202 -4.79 0.71 -4.67
N LEU A 203 -4.42 -0.58 -4.65
CA LEU A 203 -3.48 -1.11 -3.64
C LEU A 203 -2.05 -0.57 -3.79
N SER A 204 -1.71 -0.06 -4.97
CA SER A 204 -0.44 0.60 -5.24
C SER A 204 -0.46 2.09 -4.88
N GLU A 205 -1.58 2.66 -4.45
CA GLU A 205 -1.64 4.07 -4.05
C GLU A 205 -0.89 4.31 -2.74
N PRO A 206 -0.08 5.40 -2.67
CA PRO A 206 0.59 5.77 -1.44
C PRO A 206 -0.42 6.28 -0.40
N LYS A 207 0.03 6.43 0.85
CA LYS A 207 -0.83 7.03 1.90
C LYS A 207 -1.20 8.46 1.49
N PRO A 208 -2.41 8.99 1.81
CA PRO A 208 -2.86 10.31 1.37
C PRO A 208 -1.91 11.48 1.73
N GLN A 209 -1.14 11.34 2.79
CA GLN A 209 -0.13 12.30 3.24
C GLN A 209 1.22 12.19 2.51
N ALA A 210 1.38 11.29 1.53
CA ALA A 210 2.61 11.17 0.77
C ALA A 210 2.81 12.40 -0.11
N ILE A 211 4.02 12.97 -0.06
CA ILE A 211 4.38 14.16 -0.82
C ILE A 211 5.63 13.83 -1.61
N PHE A 212 5.50 13.87 -2.93
CA PHE A 212 6.64 13.73 -3.84
C PHE A 212 7.08 15.10 -4.31
N THR A 213 8.38 15.35 -4.26
CA THR A 213 8.99 16.57 -4.78
C THR A 213 9.82 16.20 -6.01
N PRO A 214 9.64 16.88 -7.14
CA PRO A 214 10.50 16.70 -8.31
C PRO A 214 11.98 16.89 -7.95
N PRO A 215 12.90 16.26 -8.70
CA PRO A 215 14.34 16.49 -8.55
C PRO A 215 14.67 17.97 -8.73
N VAL A 216 15.47 18.54 -7.82
CA VAL A 216 15.87 19.97 -7.86
C VAL A 216 16.61 20.30 -9.15
N ASP A 217 17.58 19.46 -9.52
CA ASP A 217 18.28 19.53 -10.80
C ASP A 217 17.65 18.51 -11.77
N THR A 218 16.63 18.95 -12.51
CA THR A 218 15.96 18.09 -13.48
C THR A 218 16.92 17.71 -14.60
N LEU A 219 17.24 16.43 -14.68
CA LEU A 219 18.05 15.87 -15.77
C LEU A 219 17.23 15.85 -17.05
N ASP A 220 17.86 16.18 -18.18
CA ASP A 220 17.31 15.78 -19.48
C ASP A 220 17.37 14.24 -19.64
N ILE A 221 16.66 13.73 -20.63
CA ILE A 221 16.60 12.28 -20.84
C ILE A 221 17.97 11.63 -21.14
N GLY A 222 18.86 12.34 -21.83
CA GLY A 222 20.22 11.86 -22.12
C GLY A 222 21.06 11.77 -20.85
N GLN A 223 20.96 12.78 -19.99
CA GLN A 223 21.60 12.83 -18.68
C GLN A 223 21.03 11.75 -17.73
N PHE A 224 19.71 11.56 -17.71
CA PHE A 224 19.06 10.50 -16.94
C PHE A 224 19.59 9.10 -17.33
N LYS A 225 19.68 8.81 -18.63
CA LYS A 225 20.28 7.56 -19.14
C LYS A 225 21.72 7.39 -18.70
N ALA A 226 22.52 8.45 -18.86
CA ALA A 226 23.92 8.43 -18.47
C ALA A 226 24.08 8.18 -16.97
N LEU A 227 23.21 8.75 -16.14
CA LEU A 227 23.25 8.54 -14.70
C LEU A 227 22.77 7.14 -14.29
N LEU A 228 21.71 6.61 -14.92
CA LEU A 228 21.22 5.23 -14.68
C LEU A 228 22.26 4.15 -14.99
N SER A 229 23.17 4.42 -15.92
CA SER A 229 24.30 3.51 -16.19
C SER A 229 25.33 3.47 -15.05
N LYS A 230 25.40 4.52 -14.22
CA LYS A 230 26.42 4.71 -13.17
C LYS A 230 25.85 4.48 -11.76
N GLN A 231 24.62 4.92 -11.54
CA GLN A 231 23.97 4.97 -10.23
C GLN A 231 22.67 4.17 -10.27
N ALA A 232 22.33 3.54 -9.15
CA ALA A 232 21.09 2.80 -9.04
C ALA A 232 19.90 3.75 -8.93
N LEU A 233 18.84 3.47 -9.67
CA LEU A 233 17.54 4.07 -9.50
C LEU A 233 16.71 3.21 -8.55
N VAL A 234 16.12 3.83 -7.54
CA VAL A 234 15.31 3.17 -6.52
C VAL A 234 13.98 3.90 -6.38
N PRO A 235 12.91 3.23 -5.92
CA PRO A 235 11.69 3.92 -5.55
C PRO A 235 11.96 4.89 -4.40
N HIS A 236 11.36 6.07 -4.45
CA HIS A 236 11.25 6.94 -3.28
C HIS A 236 10.64 6.14 -2.11
N PRO A 237 11.01 6.41 -0.84
CA PRO A 237 10.50 5.63 0.29
C PRO A 237 8.97 5.55 0.38
N GLN A 238 8.25 6.59 -0.07
CA GLN A 238 6.79 6.61 -0.12
C GLN A 238 6.19 5.97 -1.39
N THR A 239 7.00 5.60 -2.38
CA THR A 239 6.54 4.99 -3.63
C THR A 239 6.20 3.52 -3.43
N ARG A 240 4.98 3.16 -3.82
CA ARG A 240 4.47 1.80 -3.81
C ARG A 240 4.44 1.25 -5.23
N LEU A 241 4.98 0.04 -5.37
CA LEU A 241 4.97 -0.72 -6.62
C LEU A 241 4.20 -2.00 -6.37
N LEU A 242 3.29 -2.33 -7.28
CA LEU A 242 2.56 -3.59 -7.25
C LEU A 242 2.55 -4.25 -8.63
N ALA A 243 2.77 -5.56 -8.67
CA ALA A 243 2.74 -6.31 -9.91
C ALA A 243 1.44 -7.12 -10.02
N LEU A 244 0.74 -6.99 -11.16
CA LEU A 244 -0.33 -7.90 -11.57
C LEU A 244 0.15 -8.66 -12.81
N GLY A 245 0.71 -9.85 -12.60
CA GLY A 245 1.38 -10.59 -13.67
C GLY A 245 2.61 -9.82 -14.19
N LYS A 246 2.53 -9.31 -15.42
CA LYS A 246 3.60 -8.51 -16.06
C LYS A 246 3.37 -7.01 -15.99
N THR A 247 2.16 -6.60 -15.63
CA THR A 247 1.77 -5.20 -15.49
C THR A 247 2.24 -4.68 -14.15
N ILE A 248 2.86 -3.50 -14.12
CA ILE A 248 3.33 -2.87 -12.90
C ILE A 248 2.52 -1.60 -12.67
N PHE A 249 1.95 -1.50 -11.47
CA PHE A 249 1.28 -0.31 -10.98
C PHE A 249 2.22 0.43 -10.03
N CYS A 250 2.36 1.74 -10.25
CA CYS A 250 3.17 2.61 -9.42
C CYS A 250 2.30 3.79 -8.96
N ASN A 251 2.08 3.90 -7.66
CA ASN A 251 1.30 4.98 -7.07
C ASN A 251 -0.12 5.18 -7.68
N GLY A 252 -0.75 4.11 -8.16
CA GLY A 252 -2.05 4.14 -8.82
C GLY A 252 -2.00 3.90 -10.33
N ASP A 253 -0.87 4.19 -10.99
CA ASP A 253 -0.80 4.21 -12.45
C ASP A 253 -0.20 2.93 -13.04
N ASP A 254 -0.77 2.43 -14.14
CA ASP A 254 -0.14 1.39 -14.97
C ASP A 254 1.03 1.99 -15.74
N VAL A 255 2.22 1.88 -15.14
CA VAL A 255 3.47 2.40 -15.72
C VAL A 255 4.05 1.51 -16.83
N THR A 256 3.38 0.41 -17.18
CA THR A 256 3.79 -0.50 -18.27
C THR A 256 2.95 -0.36 -19.54
N LEU A 257 1.79 0.29 -19.45
CA LEU A 257 0.89 0.53 -20.57
C LEU A 257 1.54 1.41 -21.64
N GLY A 258 1.48 0.97 -22.90
CA GLY A 258 2.04 1.71 -24.04
C GLY A 258 3.58 1.76 -24.10
N GLN A 259 4.28 1.21 -23.10
CA GLN A 259 5.73 1.30 -22.98
C GLN A 259 6.48 0.21 -23.77
N THR A 260 7.75 0.47 -24.07
CA THR A 260 8.60 -0.50 -24.77
C THR A 260 8.87 -1.74 -23.90
N PRO A 261 9.19 -2.92 -24.51
CA PRO A 261 9.55 -4.11 -23.75
C PRO A 261 10.77 -3.92 -22.81
N PHE A 262 11.66 -2.97 -23.10
CA PHE A 262 12.79 -2.64 -22.23
C PHE A 262 12.33 -1.91 -20.97
N THR A 263 11.47 -0.89 -21.14
CA THR A 263 10.86 -0.12 -20.04
C THR A 263 9.97 -1.00 -19.17
N GLN A 264 9.18 -1.90 -19.77
CA GLN A 264 8.37 -2.87 -19.02
C GLN A 264 9.23 -3.80 -18.15
N LYS A 265 10.34 -4.33 -18.70
CA LYS A 265 11.29 -5.16 -17.94
C LYS A 265 11.99 -4.38 -16.82
N ALA A 266 12.29 -3.11 -17.04
CA ALA A 266 12.87 -2.25 -16.01
C ALA A 266 11.90 -2.08 -14.83
N TRP A 267 10.62 -1.78 -15.09
CA TRP A 267 9.59 -1.71 -14.06
C TRP A 267 9.40 -3.03 -13.31
N GLN A 268 9.39 -4.16 -14.03
CA GLN A 268 9.34 -5.49 -13.39
C GLN A 268 10.55 -5.73 -12.48
N SER A 269 11.75 -5.33 -12.91
CA SER A 269 12.95 -5.41 -12.07
C SER A 269 12.88 -4.48 -10.86
N LEU A 270 12.36 -3.25 -11.02
CA LEU A 270 12.14 -2.30 -9.92
C LEU A 270 11.15 -2.86 -8.90
N ALA A 271 10.01 -3.40 -9.34
CA ALA A 271 9.02 -3.98 -8.44
C ALA A 271 9.60 -5.17 -7.66
N ALA A 272 10.31 -6.08 -8.34
CA ALA A 272 10.89 -7.25 -7.70
C ALA A 272 12.03 -6.88 -6.72
N LYS A 273 12.99 -6.08 -7.18
CA LYS A 273 14.27 -5.86 -6.47
C LYS A 273 14.34 -4.55 -5.70
N ARG A 274 13.35 -3.66 -5.85
CA ARG A 274 13.34 -2.26 -5.34
C ARG A 274 14.57 -1.45 -5.79
N LEU A 275 15.22 -1.89 -6.87
CA LEU A 275 16.45 -1.30 -7.39
C LEU A 275 16.62 -1.67 -8.86
N LEU A 276 17.01 -0.67 -9.65
CA LEU A 276 17.39 -0.79 -11.05
C LEU A 276 18.80 -0.24 -11.23
N LYS A 277 19.69 -1.04 -11.79
CA LYS A 277 21.05 -0.62 -12.11
C LYS A 277 21.52 -1.32 -13.38
N GLY A 278 22.24 -0.58 -14.23
CA GLY A 278 22.97 -1.14 -15.36
C GLY A 278 22.54 -0.57 -16.71
N SER A 279 23.41 -0.76 -17.70
CA SER A 279 23.29 -0.21 -19.06
C SER A 279 22.24 -0.91 -19.94
N GLY A 280 21.59 -1.96 -19.45
CA GLY A 280 20.56 -2.71 -20.20
C GLY A 280 19.16 -2.08 -20.14
N PHE A 281 18.98 -1.04 -19.32
CA PHE A 281 17.73 -0.31 -19.18
C PHE A 281 17.96 1.14 -19.58
N SER A 282 17.22 1.60 -20.58
CA SER A 282 17.28 2.99 -21.05
C SER A 282 15.86 3.45 -21.30
N ALA A 283 15.52 4.64 -20.78
CA ALA A 283 14.33 5.35 -21.24
C ALA A 283 14.40 5.50 -22.76
N SER A 284 13.30 5.37 -23.47
CA SER A 284 13.32 5.40 -24.94
C SER A 284 13.16 6.82 -25.48
N ASN A 285 12.25 7.59 -24.88
CA ASN A 285 11.85 8.95 -25.28
C ASN A 285 11.35 9.74 -24.04
N PRO A 286 11.01 11.04 -24.18
CA PRO A 286 10.53 11.84 -23.05
C PRO A 286 9.23 11.37 -22.40
N GLU A 287 8.41 10.58 -23.11
CA GLU A 287 7.15 9.96 -22.65
C GLU A 287 7.38 8.56 -22.02
N ASP A 288 8.65 8.21 -21.77
CA ASP A 288 9.00 6.95 -21.14
C ASP A 288 8.67 7.02 -19.64
N SER A 289 7.83 6.11 -19.18
CA SER A 289 7.24 6.17 -17.84
C SER A 289 8.29 6.10 -16.71
N LEU A 290 9.48 5.53 -16.93
CA LEU A 290 10.57 5.58 -15.94
C LEU A 290 11.09 7.00 -15.74
N PHE A 291 11.21 7.75 -16.83
CA PHE A 291 11.69 9.12 -16.80
C PHE A 291 10.62 10.05 -16.21
N GLU A 292 9.35 9.86 -16.59
CA GLU A 292 8.22 10.58 -15.98
C GLU A 292 8.12 10.32 -14.47
N ALA A 293 8.24 9.07 -14.03
CA ALA A 293 8.24 8.72 -12.61
C ALA A 293 9.43 9.33 -11.84
N TYR A 294 10.59 9.49 -12.49
CA TYR A 294 11.71 10.23 -11.93
C TYR A 294 11.41 11.72 -11.81
N LEU A 295 10.85 12.34 -12.86
CA LEU A 295 10.46 13.76 -12.84
C LEU A 295 9.37 14.04 -11.80
N ALA A 296 8.45 13.11 -11.58
CA ALA A 296 7.42 13.17 -10.55
C ALA A 296 7.97 12.94 -9.12
N GLY A 297 9.26 12.57 -8.97
CA GLY A 297 9.87 12.26 -7.68
C GLY A 297 9.50 10.89 -7.11
N TRP A 298 8.81 10.04 -7.88
CA TRP A 298 8.45 8.68 -7.46
C TRP A 298 9.65 7.74 -7.49
N LEU A 299 10.59 7.99 -8.40
CA LEU A 299 11.87 7.30 -8.46
C LEU A 299 13.00 8.30 -8.17
N ILE A 300 13.99 7.86 -7.41
CA ILE A 300 15.15 8.66 -7.04
C ILE A 300 16.43 7.87 -7.30
N PHE A 301 17.52 8.57 -7.60
CA PHE A 301 18.83 7.93 -7.62
C PHE A 301 19.30 7.68 -6.18
N ALA A 302 19.70 6.44 -5.89
CA ALA A 302 20.09 6.03 -4.55
C ALA A 302 21.19 6.97 -4.01
N PRO A 303 21.01 7.64 -2.87
CA PRO A 303 21.98 8.60 -2.36
C PRO A 303 23.33 7.92 -2.16
N ASN A 304 24.43 8.63 -2.48
CA ASN A 304 25.76 8.17 -2.10
C ASN A 304 25.76 7.95 -0.58
N THR A 305 26.15 6.75 -0.15
CA THR A 305 26.04 6.21 1.20
C THR A 305 26.72 7.03 2.31
N GLU A 306 27.37 8.14 1.98
CA GLU A 306 28.10 9.01 2.92
C GLU A 306 27.26 10.10 3.58
N ARG A 307 26.00 10.33 3.16
CA ARG A 307 25.20 11.48 3.63
C ARG A 307 24.28 11.22 4.83
N TRP A 308 24.26 10.01 5.38
CA TRP A 308 23.25 9.58 6.37
C TRP A 308 23.83 8.92 7.63
N LEU A 309 25.15 9.04 7.85
CA LEU A 309 25.83 8.83 9.13
C LEU A 309 26.33 10.18 9.64
#